data_AF-A0A221P9Q9-F1
#
_entry.id   AF-A0A221P9Q9-F1
#
_cell.length_a   1.000
_cell.length_b   1.000
_cell.length_c   1.000
_cell.angle_alpha   90.00
_cell.angle_beta   90.00
_cell.angle_gamma   90.00
#
_symmetry.space_group_name_H-M   'P 1'
#
loop_
_entity.id
_entity.type
_entity.pdbx_description
1 polymer ?
#
loop_
_entity_poly.entity_id
_entity_poly.type
_entity_poly.pdbx_seq_one_letter_code
_entity_poly.pdbx_strand_id
1 'polypeptide(L)'
;MAVAFIAVAATSLSLAGCSSDDGSGKKTADTPTAGTAVRVTADATAAEPSDAGRGSAHLTYSGGDSGEFTIKSVGCTVVEGKLTAITAPDVNDAKASTPPAFTAGITSDGAMATLVTPGKKTYVHIAASGITSRKTGGTWVATVAGMKLGPTDGAGDSITVDGTITCGKVAGS
;
A
#
# COMPACT_ATOMS: atom_id res chain seq x y z
N MET A 1 48.16 7.47 44.24
CA MET A 1 47.82 6.14 44.77
C MET A 1 46.77 5.52 43.84
N ALA A 2 47.05 4.33 43.33
CA ALA A 2 46.15 3.50 42.54
C ALA A 2 45.18 2.72 43.46
N VAL A 3 44.03 2.26 42.94
CA VAL A 3 43.68 0.83 42.76
C VAL A 3 42.52 0.74 41.74
N ALA A 4 42.63 -0.23 40.83
CA ALA A 4 41.68 -0.62 39.80
C ALA A 4 40.78 -1.79 40.26
N PHE A 5 39.61 -1.98 39.65
CA PHE A 5 38.97 -3.30 39.53
C PHE A 5 38.31 -3.46 38.15
N ILE A 6 38.59 -4.61 37.53
CA ILE A 6 38.11 -5.13 36.25
C ILE A 6 37.01 -6.16 36.54
N ALA A 7 35.97 -6.25 35.69
CA ALA A 7 35.37 -7.55 35.32
C ALA A 7 34.55 -7.45 34.01
N VAL A 8 34.82 -8.40 33.12
CA VAL A 8 34.29 -8.61 31.77
C VAL A 8 33.15 -9.63 31.81
N ALA A 9 32.15 -9.50 30.94
CA ALA A 9 31.46 -10.65 30.36
C ALA A 9 30.92 -10.32 28.97
N ALA A 10 31.55 -10.94 27.96
CA ALA A 10 31.10 -10.98 26.58
C ALA A 10 30.53 -12.38 26.29
N THR A 11 29.42 -12.45 25.56
CA THR A 11 29.04 -13.67 24.82
C THR A 11 28.47 -13.26 23.47
N SER A 12 29.29 -13.44 22.45
CA SER A 12 28.96 -13.40 21.03
C SER A 12 28.22 -14.67 20.60
N LEU A 13 27.08 -14.50 19.92
CA LEU A 13 26.50 -15.54 19.06
C LEU A 13 27.07 -15.36 17.66
N SER A 14 27.97 -16.26 17.27
CA SER A 14 28.37 -16.52 15.89
C SER A 14 27.60 -17.74 15.37
N LEU A 15 27.25 -17.73 14.07
CA LEU A 15 27.34 -18.83 13.08
C LEU A 15 26.64 -18.35 11.79
N ALA A 16 27.39 -17.90 10.79
CA ALA A 16 27.80 -18.68 9.59
C ALA A 16 26.72 -18.65 8.47
N GLY A 17 27.00 -18.23 7.22
CA GLY A 17 28.25 -17.83 6.61
C GLY A 17 28.05 -17.23 5.21
N CYS A 18 29.00 -16.37 4.82
CA CYS A 18 29.35 -16.12 3.43
C CYS A 18 30.59 -16.96 3.11
N SER A 19 30.57 -17.72 2.03
CA SER A 19 31.80 -18.18 1.35
C SER A 19 31.58 -18.06 -0.15
N SER A 20 32.51 -17.35 -0.79
CA SER A 20 32.58 -17.08 -2.23
C SER A 20 33.36 -18.18 -2.97
N ASP A 21 33.29 -18.10 -4.32
CA ASP A 21 34.32 -18.45 -5.32
C ASP A 21 34.10 -19.68 -6.25
N ASP A 22 34.84 -19.66 -7.36
CA ASP A 22 34.54 -20.00 -8.76
C ASP A 22 34.54 -21.49 -9.19
N GLY A 23 33.93 -21.76 -10.37
CA GLY A 23 34.49 -22.71 -11.35
C GLY A 23 33.74 -24.01 -11.69
N SER A 24 33.24 -24.08 -12.94
CA SER A 24 33.26 -25.21 -13.90
C SER A 24 32.74 -26.62 -13.53
N GLY A 25 31.72 -27.11 -14.28
CA GLY A 25 31.64 -28.54 -14.66
C GLY A 25 30.28 -29.27 -14.66
N LYS A 26 29.65 -29.34 -15.85
CA LYS A 26 28.76 -30.37 -16.46
C LYS A 26 27.91 -31.36 -15.61
N LYS A 27 26.59 -31.38 -15.95
CA LYS A 27 25.59 -32.48 -16.17
C LYS A 27 25.50 -33.60 -15.10
N THR A 28 24.33 -34.04 -14.61
CA THR A 28 23.20 -34.65 -15.35
C THR A 28 22.01 -34.94 -14.39
N ALA A 29 20.79 -34.87 -14.92
CA ALA A 29 19.63 -35.76 -14.68
C ALA A 29 18.81 -35.77 -13.35
N ASP A 30 17.51 -35.42 -13.55
CA ASP A 30 16.29 -36.10 -13.08
C ASP A 30 15.71 -35.89 -11.64
N THR A 31 14.79 -34.92 -11.58
CA THR A 31 13.39 -34.90 -11.04
C THR A 31 12.76 -36.22 -10.54
N PRO A 32 11.68 -36.26 -9.70
CA PRO A 32 10.97 -35.21 -8.91
C PRO A 32 10.83 -35.55 -7.41
N THR A 33 10.59 -34.54 -6.55
CA THR A 33 9.68 -34.70 -5.38
C THR A 33 9.08 -33.35 -5.01
N ALA A 34 7.76 -33.41 -4.80
CA ALA A 34 6.86 -32.31 -4.56
C ALA A 34 7.22 -31.43 -3.36
N GLY A 35 7.06 -30.12 -3.56
CA GLY A 35 7.21 -29.11 -2.53
C GLY A 35 7.17 -27.73 -3.17
N THR A 36 6.05 -27.39 -3.83
CA THR A 36 5.81 -26.04 -4.33
C THR A 36 5.58 -25.12 -3.13
N ALA A 37 6.67 -24.78 -2.44
CA ALA A 37 6.75 -23.54 -1.70
C ALA A 37 6.68 -22.44 -2.77
N VAL A 38 5.48 -21.89 -2.95
CA VAL A 38 5.30 -20.59 -3.58
C VAL A 38 6.11 -19.62 -2.72
N ARG A 39 7.39 -19.45 -3.06
CA ARG A 39 8.11 -18.22 -2.73
C ARG A 39 7.34 -17.15 -3.47
N VAL A 40 6.37 -16.58 -2.77
CA VAL A 40 5.92 -15.22 -3.01
C VAL A 40 7.19 -14.39 -2.82
N THR A 41 7.95 -14.22 -3.89
CA THR A 41 8.77 -13.04 -4.05
C THR A 41 7.76 -11.92 -3.95
N ALA A 42 7.66 -11.36 -2.75
CA ALA A 42 7.18 -10.01 -2.58
C ALA A 42 8.10 -9.19 -3.49
N ASP A 43 7.67 -9.01 -4.73
CA ASP A 43 8.05 -7.89 -5.54
C ASP A 43 7.52 -6.70 -4.74
N ALA A 44 8.32 -6.30 -3.75
CA ALA A 44 8.27 -4.97 -3.22
C ALA A 44 8.70 -4.12 -4.42
N THR A 45 7.72 -3.85 -5.31
CA THR A 45 7.77 -2.79 -6.29
C THR A 45 8.36 -1.63 -5.54
N ALA A 46 9.62 -1.33 -5.85
CA ALA A 46 10.37 -0.32 -5.15
C ALA A 46 9.51 0.93 -5.18
N ALA A 47 9.02 1.35 -4.01
CA ALA A 47 8.27 2.56 -3.87
C ALA A 47 9.15 3.66 -4.46
N GLU A 48 8.78 4.18 -5.63
CA GLU A 48 9.44 5.34 -6.21
C GLU A 48 9.54 6.41 -5.12
N PRO A 49 10.66 7.17 -5.05
CA PRO A 49 10.86 8.16 -4.01
C PRO A 49 9.64 9.08 -4.00
N SER A 50 8.88 8.99 -2.91
CA SER A 50 7.69 9.80 -2.72
C SER A 50 8.13 11.26 -2.74
N ASP A 51 7.47 12.10 -3.54
CA ASP A 51 7.56 13.55 -3.40
C ASP A 51 7.20 13.89 -1.95
N ALA A 52 8.24 14.01 -1.11
CA ALA A 52 8.12 13.90 0.33
C ALA A 52 7.17 14.99 0.84
N GLY A 53 6.00 14.57 1.33
CA GLY A 53 4.97 15.45 1.89
C GLY A 53 3.68 15.58 1.08
N ARG A 54 3.60 15.10 -0.18
CA ARG A 54 2.33 15.09 -0.94
C ARG A 54 1.48 13.84 -0.71
N GLY A 55 2.07 12.77 -0.20
CA GLY A 55 1.39 11.50 0.01
C GLY A 55 1.35 10.66 -1.26
N SER A 56 0.90 9.42 -1.12
CA SER A 56 0.85 8.48 -2.24
C SER A 56 -0.23 7.45 -2.05
N ALA A 57 -0.98 7.14 -3.12
CA ALA A 57 -1.92 6.03 -3.15
C ALA A 57 -1.42 4.99 -4.16
N HIS A 58 -1.33 3.74 -3.74
CA HIS A 58 -1.16 2.59 -4.62
C HIS A 58 -2.41 1.73 -4.46
N LEU A 59 -3.16 1.57 -5.55
CA LEU A 59 -4.44 0.87 -5.56
C LEU A 59 -4.47 -0.10 -6.75
N THR A 60 -4.89 -1.30 -6.45
CA THR A 60 -5.14 -2.38 -7.40
C THR A 60 -6.64 -2.66 -7.40
N TYR A 61 -7.22 -2.90 -8.57
CA TYR A 61 -8.60 -3.32 -8.70
C TYR A 61 -8.72 -4.58 -9.56
N SER A 62 -9.71 -5.42 -9.28
CA SER A 62 -9.96 -6.69 -9.96
C SER A 62 -11.45 -7.05 -9.99
N GLY A 63 -11.87 -7.97 -10.86
CA GLY A 63 -13.28 -8.35 -11.02
C GLY A 63 -13.77 -8.04 -12.44
N GLY A 64 -14.81 -7.21 -12.57
CA GLY A 64 -15.34 -6.76 -13.87
C GLY A 64 -14.38 -5.93 -14.72
N ASP A 65 -13.39 -5.33 -14.08
CA ASP A 65 -12.25 -4.68 -14.68
C ASP A 65 -11.04 -4.94 -13.78
N SER A 66 -9.85 -4.88 -14.34
CA SER A 66 -8.62 -5.11 -13.59
C SER A 66 -7.54 -4.14 -13.98
N GLY A 67 -6.81 -3.65 -12.99
CA GLY A 67 -5.69 -2.76 -13.23
C GLY A 67 -5.07 -2.30 -11.93
N GLU A 68 -4.00 -1.55 -12.07
CA GLU A 68 -3.27 -0.97 -10.97
C GLU A 68 -2.89 0.46 -11.34
N PHE A 69 -2.93 1.34 -10.35
CA PHE A 69 -2.48 2.70 -10.54
C PHE A 69 -1.86 3.27 -9.27
N THR A 70 -0.95 4.21 -9.48
CA THR A 70 -0.29 4.96 -8.41
C THR A 70 -0.54 6.45 -8.58
N ILE A 71 -0.88 7.12 -7.49
CA ILE A 71 -1.11 8.57 -7.43
C ILE A 71 -0.12 9.16 -6.43
N LYS A 72 0.67 10.15 -6.86
CA LYS A 72 1.76 10.76 -6.07
C LYS A 72 1.33 12.00 -5.26
N SER A 73 0.02 12.20 -5.10
CA SER A 73 -0.56 13.34 -4.40
C SER A 73 -1.87 12.90 -3.75
N VAL A 74 -1.95 12.95 -2.42
CA VAL A 74 -3.10 12.48 -1.66
C VAL A 74 -3.44 13.48 -0.56
N GLY A 75 -4.67 13.98 -0.61
CA GLY A 75 -5.29 14.77 0.42
C GLY A 75 -6.10 13.89 1.37
N CYS A 76 -6.02 14.18 2.66
CA CYS A 76 -6.80 13.50 3.68
C CYS A 76 -7.44 14.52 4.61
N THR A 77 -8.63 14.22 5.14
CA THR A 77 -9.29 15.02 6.15
C THR A 77 -9.44 14.22 7.43
N VAL A 78 -9.07 14.83 8.55
CA VAL A 78 -9.19 14.25 9.89
C VAL A 78 -10.06 15.15 10.74
N VAL A 79 -11.04 14.56 11.41
CA VAL A 79 -11.94 15.24 12.34
C VAL A 79 -11.92 14.47 13.65
N GLU A 80 -11.72 15.15 14.77
CA GLU A 80 -11.64 14.54 16.10
C GLU A 80 -10.63 13.37 16.18
N GLY A 81 -9.49 13.53 15.50
CA GLY A 81 -8.44 12.50 15.47
C GLY A 81 -8.80 11.24 14.68
N LYS A 82 -9.86 11.25 13.85
CA LYS A 82 -10.25 10.16 12.94
C LYS A 82 -10.21 10.60 11.49
N LEU A 83 -9.70 9.75 10.60
CA LEU A 83 -9.74 9.99 9.15
C LEU A 83 -11.20 9.93 8.66
N THR A 84 -11.67 11.01 8.06
CA THR A 84 -13.05 11.16 7.56
C THR A 84 -13.12 11.34 6.04
N ALA A 85 -12.04 11.73 5.38
CA ALA A 85 -12.00 11.78 3.93
C ALA A 85 -10.62 11.47 3.35
N ILE A 86 -10.62 10.89 2.16
CA ILE A 86 -9.44 10.61 1.34
C ILE A 86 -9.73 11.09 -0.08
N THR A 87 -8.83 11.86 -0.66
CA THR A 87 -8.84 12.27 -2.07
C THR A 87 -7.48 11.98 -2.68
N ALA A 88 -7.46 11.12 -3.70
CA ALA A 88 -6.29 10.76 -4.46
C ALA A 88 -6.68 10.83 -5.94
N PRO A 89 -6.32 11.87 -6.70
CA PRO A 89 -5.40 12.93 -6.34
C PRO A 89 -5.97 13.93 -5.34
N ASP A 90 -5.08 14.68 -4.66
CA ASP A 90 -5.48 15.82 -3.84
C ASP A 90 -6.21 16.85 -4.70
N VAL A 91 -7.40 17.27 -4.26
CA VAL A 91 -8.26 18.25 -4.96
C VAL A 91 -7.59 19.62 -5.13
N ASN A 92 -6.58 19.94 -4.32
CA ASN A 92 -5.81 21.17 -4.39
C ASN A 92 -4.60 21.04 -5.33
N ASP A 93 -4.34 19.86 -5.89
CA ASP A 93 -3.27 19.63 -6.86
C ASP A 93 -3.82 19.68 -8.29
N ALA A 94 -3.89 20.89 -8.85
CA ALA A 94 -4.40 21.16 -10.19
C ALA A 94 -3.67 20.38 -11.31
N LYS A 95 -2.45 19.88 -11.05
CA LYS A 95 -1.68 19.06 -12.01
C LYS A 95 -2.05 17.58 -11.97
N ALA A 96 -2.69 17.14 -10.89
CA ALA A 96 -2.99 15.73 -10.66
C ALA A 96 -4.46 15.37 -10.95
N SER A 97 -5.35 16.36 -11.14
CA SER A 97 -6.82 16.20 -11.26
C SER A 97 -7.35 15.41 -12.49
N THR A 98 -6.51 14.64 -13.17
CA THR A 98 -6.91 13.72 -14.25
C THR A 98 -7.07 12.30 -13.73
N PRO A 99 -8.01 11.50 -14.26
CA PRO A 99 -8.10 10.07 -13.93
C PRO A 99 -6.75 9.35 -14.14
N PRO A 100 -6.41 8.36 -13.31
CA PRO A 100 -7.26 7.72 -12.29
C PRO A 100 -7.46 8.56 -11.02
N ALA A 101 -8.62 8.42 -10.40
CA ALA A 101 -8.97 9.11 -9.16
C ALA A 101 -9.74 8.21 -8.20
N PHE A 102 -9.45 8.31 -6.91
CA PHE A 102 -10.09 7.63 -5.81
C PHE A 102 -10.49 8.64 -4.75
N THR A 103 -11.76 8.61 -4.36
CA THR A 103 -12.30 9.46 -3.31
C THR A 103 -13.07 8.60 -2.34
N ALA A 104 -12.83 8.78 -1.04
CA ALA A 104 -13.60 8.10 0.00
C ALA A 104 -13.99 9.07 1.12
N GLY A 105 -15.28 9.13 1.45
CA GLY A 105 -15.80 9.75 2.67
C GLY A 105 -16.08 8.67 3.71
N ILE A 106 -15.41 8.70 4.85
CA ILE A 106 -15.46 7.68 5.90
C ILE A 106 -16.36 8.19 7.02
N THR A 107 -17.44 7.46 7.30
CA THR A 107 -18.34 7.71 8.44
C THR A 107 -18.35 6.51 9.38
N SER A 108 -19.08 6.61 10.50
CA SER A 108 -19.31 5.48 11.41
C SER A 108 -20.02 4.30 10.75
N ASP A 109 -20.82 4.58 9.72
CA ASP A 109 -21.71 3.61 9.09
C ASP A 109 -21.08 2.95 7.85
N GLY A 110 -19.85 3.36 7.51
CA GLY A 110 -19.08 2.87 6.37
C GLY A 110 -18.47 3.99 5.55
N ALA A 111 -17.78 3.63 4.47
CA ALA A 111 -17.21 4.60 3.55
C ALA A 111 -18.10 4.77 2.31
N MET A 112 -18.33 6.00 1.89
CA MET A 112 -18.77 6.28 0.53
C MET A 112 -17.53 6.40 -0.34
N ALA A 113 -17.29 5.42 -1.21
CA ALA A 113 -16.09 5.36 -2.02
C ALA A 113 -16.44 5.44 -3.51
N THR A 114 -15.64 6.20 -4.25
CA THR A 114 -15.72 6.37 -5.70
C THR A 114 -14.35 6.15 -6.30
N LEU A 115 -14.27 5.31 -7.32
CA LEU A 115 -13.09 5.11 -8.14
C LEU A 115 -13.40 5.49 -9.60
N VAL A 116 -12.54 6.31 -10.19
CA VAL A 116 -12.49 6.59 -11.62
C VAL A 116 -11.22 5.96 -12.17
N THR A 117 -11.36 4.97 -13.05
CA THR A 117 -10.21 4.26 -13.66
C THR A 117 -9.51 5.14 -14.71
N PRO A 118 -8.29 4.77 -15.18
CA PRO A 118 -7.63 5.49 -16.28
C PRO A 118 -8.46 5.52 -17.57
N GLY A 119 -9.28 4.47 -17.78
CA GLY A 119 -10.26 4.39 -18.87
C GLY A 119 -11.51 5.25 -18.67
N LYS A 120 -11.55 6.08 -17.63
CA LYS A 120 -12.67 6.96 -17.24
C LYS A 120 -13.96 6.23 -16.86
N LYS A 121 -13.88 4.94 -16.54
CA LYS A 121 -15.02 4.21 -15.95
C LYS A 121 -15.13 4.58 -14.48
N THR A 122 -16.35 4.77 -14.01
CA THR A 122 -16.62 5.16 -12.63
C THR A 122 -17.30 4.02 -11.89
N TYR A 123 -16.77 3.71 -10.71
CA TYR A 123 -17.30 2.74 -9.78
C TYR A 123 -17.59 3.43 -8.45
N VAL A 124 -18.70 3.09 -7.81
CA VAL A 124 -19.14 3.68 -6.55
C VAL A 124 -19.69 2.62 -5.62
N HIS A 125 -19.57 2.85 -4.32
CA HIS A 125 -20.32 2.13 -3.31
C HIS A 125 -20.64 3.04 -2.14
N ILE A 126 -21.89 2.97 -1.67
CA ILE A 126 -22.37 3.67 -0.48
C ILE A 126 -22.28 2.70 0.69
N ALA A 127 -21.65 3.10 1.80
CA ALA A 127 -21.38 2.22 2.95
C ALA A 127 -20.48 1.02 2.61
N ALA A 128 -19.46 1.24 1.80
CA ALA A 128 -18.37 0.30 1.58
C ALA A 128 -17.62 0.05 2.90
N SER A 129 -17.40 -1.23 3.20
CA SER A 129 -16.43 -1.64 4.20
C SER A 129 -15.05 -1.81 3.56
N GLY A 130 -14.02 -1.96 4.38
CA GLY A 130 -12.67 -2.26 3.90
C GLY A 130 -11.69 -1.09 3.92
N ILE A 131 -12.10 0.13 4.32
CA ILE A 131 -11.14 1.19 4.66
C ILE A 131 -10.81 1.11 6.14
N THR A 132 -9.54 0.91 6.44
CA THR A 132 -9.00 1.09 7.79
C THR A 132 -7.96 2.20 7.76
N SER A 133 -7.75 2.90 8.86
CA SER A 133 -6.73 3.96 8.93
C SER A 133 -5.98 3.91 10.25
N ARG A 134 -4.69 4.28 10.20
CA ARG A 134 -3.82 4.38 11.36
C ARG A 134 -2.85 5.53 11.20
N LYS A 135 -2.49 6.18 12.30
CA LYS A 135 -1.44 7.20 12.33
C LYS A 135 -0.11 6.56 12.71
N THR A 136 0.90 6.70 11.85
CA THR A 136 2.26 6.18 12.04
C THR A 136 3.25 7.32 11.90
N GLY A 137 4.02 7.64 12.96
CA GLY A 137 5.07 8.66 12.89
C GLY A 137 4.60 10.07 12.48
N GLY A 138 3.33 10.41 12.74
CA GLY A 138 2.73 11.68 12.32
C GLY A 138 1.92 11.61 11.01
N THR A 139 2.14 10.57 10.22
CA THR A 139 1.50 10.36 8.91
C THR A 139 0.29 9.44 9.03
N TRP A 140 -0.80 9.78 8.36
CA TRP A 140 -1.96 8.89 8.26
C TRP A 140 -1.77 7.89 7.12
N VAL A 141 -1.96 6.62 7.41
CA VAL A 141 -1.94 5.53 6.43
C VAL A 141 -3.31 4.87 6.47
N ALA A 142 -4.01 4.91 5.35
CA ALA A 142 -5.23 4.17 5.12
C ALA A 142 -4.94 2.91 4.30
N THR A 143 -5.58 1.82 4.65
CA THR A 143 -5.52 0.56 3.91
C THR A 143 -6.92 0.28 3.39
N VAL A 144 -7.00 0.05 2.08
CA VAL A 144 -8.20 -0.39 1.38
C VAL A 144 -8.05 -1.89 1.16
N ALA A 145 -8.96 -2.70 1.68
CA ALA A 145 -8.90 -4.14 1.58
C ALA A 145 -10.28 -4.71 1.26
N GLY A 146 -10.38 -5.44 0.15
CA GLY A 146 -11.59 -6.13 -0.28
C GLY A 146 -12.77 -5.21 -0.57
N MET A 147 -12.53 -3.94 -0.91
CA MET A 147 -13.59 -2.96 -1.10
C MET A 147 -14.32 -3.22 -2.41
N LYS A 148 -15.58 -3.62 -2.35
CA LYS A 148 -16.41 -3.81 -3.54
C LYS A 148 -16.98 -2.49 -4.02
N LEU A 149 -16.81 -2.18 -5.31
CA LEU A 149 -17.41 -1.03 -5.98
C LEU A 149 -18.24 -1.48 -7.18
N GLY A 150 -19.45 -0.95 -7.31
CA GLY A 150 -20.34 -1.23 -8.45
C GLY A 150 -20.20 -0.15 -9.54
N PRO A 151 -20.38 -0.48 -10.82
CA PRO A 151 -20.31 0.51 -11.89
C PRO A 151 -21.48 1.51 -11.79
N THR A 152 -21.21 2.79 -12.06
CA THR A 152 -22.24 3.86 -11.92
C THR A 152 -23.27 3.86 -13.04
N ASP A 153 -22.94 3.31 -14.21
CA ASP A 153 -23.83 3.22 -15.37
C ASP A 153 -24.82 2.04 -15.28
N GLY A 154 -24.73 1.24 -14.20
CA GLY A 154 -25.55 0.05 -14.00
C GLY A 154 -25.21 -1.11 -14.95
N ALA A 155 -24.14 -0.98 -15.74
CA ALA A 155 -23.71 -1.97 -16.72
C ALA A 155 -22.32 -2.52 -16.35
N GLY A 156 -22.20 -3.84 -16.30
CA GLY A 156 -20.94 -4.53 -16.00
C GLY A 156 -20.84 -5.03 -14.57
N ASP A 157 -19.75 -5.75 -14.31
CA ASP A 157 -19.52 -6.38 -13.02
C ASP A 157 -18.86 -5.43 -12.03
N SER A 158 -19.15 -5.66 -10.75
CA SER A 158 -18.45 -4.96 -9.67
C SER A 158 -16.96 -5.29 -9.69
N ILE A 159 -16.18 -4.35 -9.19
CA ILE A 159 -14.75 -4.53 -8.95
C ILE A 159 -14.48 -4.62 -7.45
N THR A 160 -13.37 -5.22 -7.09
CA THR A 160 -12.80 -5.22 -5.75
C THR A 160 -11.53 -4.40 -5.78
N VAL A 161 -11.40 -3.45 -4.86
CA VAL A 161 -10.25 -2.55 -4.74
C VAL A 161 -9.48 -2.89 -3.48
N ASP A 162 -8.17 -2.98 -3.63
CA ASP A 162 -7.19 -3.25 -2.59
C ASP A 162 -6.02 -2.27 -2.72
N GLY A 163 -5.37 -1.92 -1.62
CA GLY A 163 -4.14 -1.14 -1.67
C GLY A 163 -3.91 -0.29 -0.43
N THR A 164 -2.95 0.61 -0.56
CA THR A 164 -2.48 1.45 0.56
C THR A 164 -2.44 2.91 0.13
N ILE A 165 -2.94 3.76 1.00
CA ILE A 165 -3.01 5.21 0.81
C ILE A 165 -2.27 5.88 1.96
N THR A 166 -1.20 6.58 1.63
CA THR A 166 -0.43 7.40 2.56
C THR A 166 -0.84 8.85 2.39
N CYS A 167 -1.44 9.42 3.42
CA CYS A 167 -1.84 10.81 3.45
C CYS A 167 -0.61 11.71 3.55
N GLY A 168 -0.40 12.59 2.58
CA GLY A 168 0.66 13.59 2.67
C GLY A 168 0.19 14.83 3.39
N LYS A 169 -0.89 15.42 2.89
CA LYS A 169 -1.56 16.56 3.53
C LYS A 169 -2.78 16.07 4.29
N VAL A 170 -2.86 16.48 5.54
CA VAL A 170 -4.01 16.22 6.41
C VAL A 170 -4.64 17.55 6.78
N ALA A 171 -5.89 17.74 6.39
CA ALA A 171 -6.71 18.88 6.77
C ALA A 171 -7.56 18.52 8.00
N GLY A 172 -7.64 19.43 8.97
CA GLY A 172 -8.34 19.20 10.23
C GLY A 172 -7.45 18.52 11.28
N SER A 173 -7.53 19.03 12.51
CA SER A 173 -6.73 18.61 13.66
C SER A 173 -7.62 18.51 14.89
#